data_AF-A0A6L5K015-F1
#
_entry.id   AF-A0A6L5K015-F1
#
_cell.length_a   1.000
_cell.length_b   1.000
_cell.length_c   1.000
_cell.angle_alpha   90.00
_cell.angle_beta   90.00
_cell.angle_gamma   90.00
#
_symmetry.space_group_name_H-M   'P 1'
#
loop_
_entity.id
_entity.type
_entity.pdbx_description
1 polymer ?
#
loop_
_entity_poly.entity_id
_entity_poly.type
_entity_poly.pdbx_seq_one_letter_code
_entity_poly.pdbx_strand_id
1 'polypeptide(L)'
;MMALAASGHPEIYGNDLQDAVDYMAWAQADPDCGLHRGGWRYGADQCDSDNSNSGYVTLGLGYAAAAPPYGFGLTIPDFVKDELSIWIDVIQDDVNGDTDDGGSWYDPSWAWVNILKTGNLLYEMALVGDSVDTDRVQDAIDYIERHWTDSVAGIYGTGWMNHRQAMFTMMKGFEVYGIELIDLDNDDVPEADWFVEVATHLIDTQNEDGYWPWDAWGNEILSTAWALLTLERAVPKIEIPVFVDIKPGSCPNPLNLKSKGVLPIAILGTEDFDVTKIDPATLILVREGYEEPGVSPLRWAYED
;
A
#
# COMPACT_ATOMS: atom_id res chain seq x y z
N MET A 1 -12.10 -7.45 -5.88
CA MET A 1 -12.02 -6.05 -5.40
C MET A 1 -11.24 -5.16 -6.37
N MET A 2 -9.91 -5.33 -6.51
CA MET A 2 -9.07 -4.51 -7.41
C MET A 2 -9.67 -4.30 -8.82
N ALA A 3 -10.08 -5.37 -9.50
CA ALA A 3 -10.64 -5.28 -10.85
C ALA A 3 -11.99 -4.53 -10.92
N LEU A 4 -12.81 -4.62 -9.87
CA LEU A 4 -14.08 -3.86 -9.81
C LEU A 4 -13.78 -2.38 -9.56
N ALA A 5 -12.89 -2.06 -8.63
CA ALA A 5 -12.45 -0.69 -8.37
C ALA A 5 -11.88 -0.03 -9.65
N ALA A 6 -11.01 -0.75 -10.37
CA ALA A 6 -10.42 -0.30 -11.62
C ALA A 6 -11.43 -0.08 -12.76
N SER A 7 -12.67 -0.58 -12.63
CA SER A 7 -13.72 -0.30 -13.61
C SER A 7 -14.19 1.16 -13.57
N GLY A 8 -13.97 1.88 -12.46
CA GLY A 8 -14.39 3.28 -12.31
C GLY A 8 -15.91 3.45 -12.24
N HIS A 9 -16.66 2.39 -11.93
CA HIS A 9 -18.14 2.39 -11.90
C HIS A 9 -18.71 2.10 -10.50
N PRO A 10 -18.46 2.96 -9.48
CA PRO A 10 -19.02 2.80 -8.15
C PRO A 10 -20.56 2.85 -8.13
N GLU A 11 -21.18 3.52 -9.10
CA GLU A 11 -22.63 3.57 -9.26
C GLU A 11 -23.26 2.23 -9.67
N ILE A 12 -22.45 1.32 -10.24
CA ILE A 12 -22.89 -0.02 -10.65
C ILE A 12 -22.46 -1.06 -9.61
N TYR A 13 -21.19 -1.03 -9.21
CA TYR A 13 -20.57 -2.09 -8.42
C TYR A 13 -20.29 -1.71 -6.95
N GLY A 14 -20.63 -0.49 -6.53
CA GLY A 14 -20.28 0.02 -5.20
C GLY A 14 -20.81 -0.83 -4.05
N ASN A 15 -22.11 -1.20 -4.12
CA ASN A 15 -22.72 -2.05 -3.09
C ASN A 15 -22.10 -3.46 -3.07
N ASP A 16 -21.93 -4.08 -4.25
CA ASP A 16 -21.32 -5.41 -4.36
C ASP A 16 -19.86 -5.40 -3.85
N LEU A 17 -19.14 -4.30 -4.07
CA LEU A 17 -17.77 -4.16 -3.58
C LEU A 17 -17.73 -3.91 -2.07
N GLN A 18 -18.66 -3.14 -1.50
CA GLN A 18 -18.78 -3.00 -0.05
C GLN A 18 -19.12 -4.33 0.62
N ASP A 19 -20.04 -5.12 0.06
CA ASP A 19 -20.33 -6.48 0.56
C ASP A 19 -19.07 -7.36 0.54
N ALA A 20 -18.19 -7.21 -0.47
CA ALA A 20 -16.92 -7.91 -0.52
C ALA A 20 -15.92 -7.42 0.54
N VAL A 21 -15.88 -6.12 0.84
CA VAL A 21 -15.09 -5.55 1.96
C VAL A 21 -15.58 -6.11 3.30
N ASP A 22 -16.90 -6.10 3.52
CA ASP A 22 -17.52 -6.62 4.74
C ASP A 22 -17.27 -8.13 4.90
N TYR A 23 -17.29 -8.89 3.81
CA TYR A 23 -16.90 -10.30 3.83
C TYR A 23 -15.43 -10.48 4.23
N MET A 24 -14.51 -9.67 3.71
CA MET A 24 -13.09 -9.78 4.07
C MET A 24 -12.86 -9.40 5.54
N ALA A 25 -13.60 -8.41 6.06
CA ALA A 25 -13.58 -8.05 7.47
C ALA A 25 -14.06 -9.21 8.35
N TRP A 26 -15.13 -9.92 7.94
CA TRP A 26 -15.60 -11.11 8.64
C TRP A 26 -14.65 -12.32 8.50
N ALA A 27 -13.97 -12.45 7.36
CA ALA A 27 -13.11 -13.59 7.06
C ALA A 27 -11.70 -13.49 7.66
N GLN A 28 -11.34 -12.36 8.28
CA GLN A 28 -10.05 -12.16 8.93
C GLN A 28 -9.92 -13.06 10.16
N ALA A 29 -8.74 -13.66 10.35
CA ALA A 29 -8.54 -14.63 11.42
C ALA A 29 -8.72 -14.02 12.82
N ASP A 30 -9.59 -14.64 13.62
CA ASP A 30 -10.00 -14.18 14.94
C ASP A 30 -8.86 -14.17 16.00
N PRO A 31 -9.03 -13.44 17.12
CA PRO A 31 -8.03 -13.34 18.18
C PRO A 31 -7.55 -14.65 18.81
N ASP A 32 -8.36 -15.72 18.77
CA ASP A 32 -8.01 -17.04 19.29
C ASP A 32 -7.18 -17.88 18.32
N CYS A 33 -6.94 -17.39 17.09
CA CYS A 33 -6.03 -18.01 16.11
C CYS A 33 -4.53 -17.84 16.43
N GLY A 34 -4.17 -17.21 17.55
CA GLY A 34 -2.79 -17.09 18.01
C GLY A 34 -1.92 -16.31 17.02
N LEU A 35 -0.83 -16.91 16.54
CA LEU A 35 0.09 -16.27 15.59
C LEU A 35 -0.55 -15.99 14.21
N HIS A 36 -1.69 -16.60 13.90
CA HIS A 36 -2.38 -16.36 12.63
C HIS A 36 -3.41 -15.23 12.69
N ARG A 37 -3.64 -14.66 13.88
CA ARG A 37 -4.58 -13.56 14.11
C ARG A 37 -4.31 -12.39 13.17
N GLY A 38 -5.38 -11.82 12.63
CA GLY A 38 -5.32 -10.61 11.79
C GLY A 38 -4.92 -10.83 10.33
N GLY A 39 -4.46 -12.03 9.97
CA GLY A 39 -4.19 -12.41 8.59
C GLY A 39 -5.39 -13.05 7.89
N TRP A 40 -5.17 -13.50 6.65
CA TRP A 40 -6.15 -14.22 5.84
C TRP A 40 -5.57 -15.50 5.23
N ARG A 41 -6.49 -16.39 4.86
CA ARG A 41 -6.20 -17.64 4.14
C ARG A 41 -7.17 -17.79 2.96
N TYR A 42 -7.01 -18.89 2.22
CA TYR A 42 -7.88 -19.25 1.09
C TYR A 42 -9.34 -19.49 1.48
N GLY A 43 -9.59 -19.96 2.72
CA GLY A 43 -10.92 -20.02 3.32
C GLY A 43 -11.17 -18.83 4.23
N ALA A 44 -12.45 -18.58 4.54
CA ALA A 44 -12.81 -17.55 5.51
C ALA A 44 -12.56 -18.02 6.93
N ASP A 45 -12.10 -17.08 7.77
CA ASP A 45 -11.95 -17.23 9.23
C ASP A 45 -11.20 -18.53 9.59
N GLN A 46 -10.01 -18.68 9.00
CA GLN A 46 -9.15 -19.83 9.27
C GLN A 46 -7.93 -19.42 10.10
N CYS A 47 -7.58 -20.25 11.08
CA CYS A 47 -6.40 -20.06 11.92
C CYS A 47 -5.10 -20.62 11.29
N ASP A 48 -4.89 -20.37 10.00
CA ASP A 48 -3.69 -20.77 9.24
C ASP A 48 -3.28 -19.73 8.18
N SER A 49 -3.46 -18.45 8.51
CA SER A 49 -3.10 -17.28 7.68
C SER A 49 -1.70 -17.37 7.07
N ASP A 50 -1.55 -16.82 5.85
CA ASP A 50 -0.26 -16.65 5.18
C ASP A 50 -0.17 -15.31 4.45
N ASN A 51 1.05 -14.84 4.20
CA ASN A 51 1.25 -13.53 3.57
C ASN A 51 1.09 -13.53 2.04
N SER A 52 0.89 -14.70 1.43
CA SER A 52 0.48 -14.75 0.03
C SER A 52 -0.99 -14.38 -0.15
N ASN A 53 -1.84 -14.66 0.84
CA ASN A 53 -3.25 -14.28 0.84
C ASN A 53 -3.48 -12.94 1.53
N SER A 54 -2.93 -12.73 2.73
CA SER A 54 -3.08 -11.45 3.45
C SER A 54 -2.68 -10.26 2.57
N GLY A 55 -1.54 -10.35 1.88
CA GLY A 55 -1.09 -9.29 0.98
C GLY A 55 -2.09 -8.98 -0.15
N TYR A 56 -2.68 -10.00 -0.79
CA TYR A 56 -3.67 -9.79 -1.85
C TYR A 56 -5.03 -9.28 -1.34
N VAL A 57 -5.44 -9.70 -0.14
CA VAL A 57 -6.64 -9.16 0.52
C VAL A 57 -6.43 -7.67 0.80
N THR A 58 -5.29 -7.30 1.38
CA THR A 58 -4.89 -5.92 1.66
C THR A 58 -4.86 -5.06 0.40
N LEU A 59 -4.26 -5.53 -0.71
CA LEU A 59 -4.34 -4.84 -2.00
C LEU A 59 -5.80 -4.61 -2.41
N GLY A 60 -6.65 -5.63 -2.29
CA GLY A 60 -8.07 -5.50 -2.59
C GLY A 60 -8.81 -4.47 -1.74
N LEU A 61 -8.55 -4.45 -0.44
CA LEU A 61 -9.10 -3.49 0.52
C LEU A 61 -8.65 -2.06 0.19
N GLY A 62 -7.35 -1.85 -0.07
CA GLY A 62 -6.81 -0.54 -0.44
C GLY A 62 -7.46 0.03 -1.71
N TYR A 63 -7.66 -0.79 -2.74
CA TYR A 63 -8.39 -0.38 -3.95
C TYR A 63 -9.87 -0.07 -3.70
N ALA A 64 -10.53 -0.81 -2.80
CA ALA A 64 -11.91 -0.52 -2.46
C ALA A 64 -12.04 0.82 -1.72
N ALA A 65 -11.10 1.09 -0.80
CA ALA A 65 -11.12 2.27 0.05
C ALA A 65 -10.64 3.56 -0.63
N ALA A 66 -9.71 3.46 -1.58
CA ALA A 66 -9.19 4.62 -2.26
C ALA A 66 -10.28 5.45 -2.95
N ALA A 67 -10.05 6.75 -3.07
CA ALA A 67 -11.01 7.65 -3.71
C ALA A 67 -11.16 7.37 -5.23
N PRO A 68 -12.32 7.67 -5.82
CA PRO A 68 -12.47 7.72 -7.28
C PRO A 68 -11.42 8.65 -7.94
N PRO A 69 -10.97 8.38 -9.18
CA PRO A 69 -11.48 7.35 -10.09
C PRO A 69 -10.82 5.97 -9.94
N TYR A 70 -9.83 5.82 -9.06
CA TYR A 70 -9.01 4.61 -8.96
C TYR A 70 -9.45 3.65 -7.85
N GLY A 71 -10.30 4.12 -6.93
CA GLY A 71 -11.07 3.31 -5.99
C GLY A 71 -12.51 3.80 -5.85
N PHE A 72 -13.26 3.23 -4.90
CA PHE A 72 -14.70 3.53 -4.71
C PHE A 72 -15.00 4.34 -3.44
N GLY A 73 -13.99 4.74 -2.66
CA GLY A 73 -14.17 5.49 -1.42
C GLY A 73 -14.90 4.71 -0.33
N LEU A 74 -14.78 3.37 -0.35
CA LEU A 74 -15.49 2.49 0.57
C LEU A 74 -14.83 2.46 1.95
N THR A 75 -15.61 2.17 2.98
CA THR A 75 -15.09 2.13 4.35
C THR A 75 -14.60 0.72 4.68
N ILE A 76 -13.31 0.61 5.02
CA ILE A 76 -12.76 -0.56 5.71
C ILE A 76 -13.05 -0.35 7.20
N PRO A 77 -13.68 -1.31 7.91
CA PRO A 77 -13.85 -1.21 9.35
C PRO A 77 -12.50 -1.06 10.07
N ASP A 78 -12.38 -0.14 11.02
CA ASP A 78 -11.10 0.19 11.68
C ASP A 78 -10.41 -1.03 12.29
N PHE A 79 -11.20 -1.92 12.92
CA PHE A 79 -10.67 -3.15 13.53
C PHE A 79 -9.88 -4.03 12.54
N VAL A 80 -10.21 -3.98 11.25
CA VAL A 80 -9.50 -4.79 10.24
C VAL A 80 -8.05 -4.35 10.12
N LYS A 81 -7.81 -3.04 10.21
CA LYS A 81 -6.46 -2.46 10.17
C LYS A 81 -5.73 -2.70 11.49
N ASP A 82 -6.42 -2.58 12.61
CA ASP A 82 -5.86 -2.87 13.94
C ASP A 82 -5.36 -4.32 14.02
N GLU A 83 -6.18 -5.27 13.57
CA GLU A 83 -5.86 -6.70 13.54
C GLU A 83 -4.76 -7.01 12.51
N LEU A 84 -4.80 -6.38 11.31
CA LEU A 84 -3.75 -6.53 10.31
C LEU A 84 -2.39 -6.03 10.85
N SER A 85 -2.36 -4.95 11.62
CA SER A 85 -1.11 -4.45 12.22
C SER A 85 -0.43 -5.48 13.12
N ILE A 86 -1.21 -6.33 13.81
CA ILE A 86 -0.72 -7.45 14.61
C ILE A 86 -0.15 -8.56 13.71
N TRP A 87 -0.81 -8.85 12.59
CA TRP A 87 -0.33 -9.84 11.63
C TRP A 87 1.01 -9.42 11.00
N ILE A 88 1.13 -8.14 10.62
CA ILE A 88 2.37 -7.55 10.08
C ILE A 88 3.53 -7.77 11.05
N ASP A 89 3.33 -7.49 12.34
CA ASP A 89 4.32 -7.69 13.40
C ASP A 89 4.76 -9.16 13.54
N VAL A 90 3.84 -10.11 13.34
CA VAL A 90 4.16 -11.55 13.41
C VAL A 90 4.91 -12.05 12.17
N ILE A 91 4.60 -11.52 10.99
CA ILE A 91 5.05 -12.09 9.72
C ILE A 91 6.31 -11.43 9.16
N GLN A 92 6.66 -10.25 9.66
CA GLN A 92 7.94 -9.64 9.37
C GLN A 92 9.05 -10.32 10.16
N ASP A 93 10.18 -10.56 9.50
CA ASP A 93 11.36 -11.12 10.13
C ASP A 93 11.99 -10.08 11.09
N ASP A 94 12.21 -10.50 12.33
CA ASP A 94 12.81 -9.67 13.37
C ASP A 94 14.25 -9.29 12.99
N VAL A 95 14.58 -7.98 13.02
CA VAL A 95 15.94 -7.49 12.79
C VAL A 95 16.90 -8.00 13.88
N ASN A 96 17.64 -9.05 13.54
CA ASN A 96 18.50 -9.79 14.44
C ASN A 96 19.94 -9.96 13.92
N GLY A 97 20.22 -9.43 12.74
CA GLY A 97 21.52 -9.42 12.06
C GLY A 97 21.71 -10.58 11.09
N ASP A 98 20.64 -11.26 10.69
CA ASP A 98 20.69 -12.27 9.64
C ASP A 98 20.39 -11.66 8.26
N THR A 99 20.26 -12.52 7.23
CA THR A 99 19.99 -12.04 5.87
C THR A 99 18.51 -11.75 5.64
N ASP A 100 17.62 -12.28 6.45
CA ASP A 100 16.18 -12.17 6.26
C ASP A 100 15.57 -10.96 6.99
N ASP A 101 16.32 -10.32 7.91
CA ASP A 101 15.95 -9.12 8.68
C ASP A 101 14.98 -8.19 7.93
N GLY A 102 13.79 -7.92 8.48
CA GLY A 102 12.82 -6.98 7.90
C GLY A 102 12.01 -7.50 6.70
N GLY A 103 12.39 -8.63 6.11
CA GLY A 103 11.63 -9.28 5.05
C GLY A 103 10.37 -9.98 5.55
N SER A 104 9.49 -10.42 4.64
CA SER A 104 8.26 -11.12 5.02
C SER A 104 8.37 -12.64 4.93
N TRP A 105 8.02 -13.34 6.01
CA TRP A 105 7.82 -14.80 6.05
C TRP A 105 6.60 -15.23 5.21
N TYR A 106 6.51 -16.53 4.91
CA TYR A 106 5.32 -17.05 4.22
C TYR A 106 4.15 -17.21 5.19
N ASP A 107 4.40 -17.88 6.31
CA ASP A 107 3.48 -18.02 7.45
C ASP A 107 4.32 -18.12 8.75
N PRO A 108 3.72 -18.02 9.94
CA PRO A 108 4.43 -18.05 11.23
C PRO A 108 5.25 -19.33 11.50
N SER A 109 5.00 -20.41 10.75
CA SER A 109 5.72 -21.68 10.83
C SER A 109 6.73 -21.90 9.72
N TRP A 110 6.78 -21.00 8.73
CA TRP A 110 7.65 -21.10 7.57
C TRP A 110 8.28 -19.76 7.19
N ALA A 111 9.47 -19.54 7.76
CA ALA A 111 10.38 -18.43 7.48
C ALA A 111 11.01 -18.51 6.08
N TRP A 112 10.18 -18.52 5.05
CA TRP A 112 10.64 -18.39 3.66
C TRP A 112 10.40 -16.96 3.21
N VAL A 113 11.49 -16.21 3.05
CA VAL A 113 11.48 -14.77 2.81
C VAL A 113 11.80 -14.45 1.36
N ASN A 114 11.08 -13.49 0.76
CA ASN A 114 11.38 -12.98 -0.59
C ASN A 114 10.74 -11.60 -0.85
N ILE A 115 11.24 -10.93 -1.89
CA ILE A 115 10.77 -9.59 -2.32
C ILE A 115 9.27 -9.57 -2.64
N LEU A 116 8.69 -10.67 -3.14
CA LEU A 116 7.25 -10.72 -3.40
C LEU A 116 6.43 -10.40 -2.15
N LYS A 117 6.72 -11.12 -1.06
CA LYS A 117 5.97 -10.98 0.19
C LYS A 117 6.38 -9.70 0.92
N THR A 118 7.65 -9.30 0.85
CA THR A 118 8.09 -8.02 1.43
C THR A 118 7.44 -6.83 0.72
N GLY A 119 7.22 -6.89 -0.60
CA GLY A 119 6.47 -5.88 -1.33
C GLY A 119 4.99 -5.80 -0.91
N ASN A 120 4.35 -6.94 -0.61
CA ASN A 120 3.02 -6.95 0.00
C ASN A 120 3.05 -6.30 1.40
N LEU A 121 4.05 -6.64 2.20
CA LEU A 121 4.24 -6.14 3.56
C LEU A 121 4.30 -4.60 3.58
N LEU A 122 5.05 -3.98 2.66
CA LEU A 122 5.08 -2.53 2.49
C LEU A 122 3.68 -1.94 2.26
N TYR A 123 2.88 -2.56 1.39
CA TYR A 123 1.53 -2.10 1.13
C TYR A 123 0.58 -2.32 2.33
N GLU A 124 0.76 -3.42 3.08
CA GLU A 124 0.05 -3.70 4.33
C GLU A 124 0.33 -2.61 5.38
N MET A 125 1.60 -2.28 5.59
CA MET A 125 2.05 -1.20 6.47
C MET A 125 1.42 0.15 6.10
N ALA A 126 1.39 0.47 4.80
CA ALA A 126 0.78 1.70 4.34
C ALA A 126 -0.74 1.73 4.59
N LEU A 127 -1.42 0.59 4.44
CA LEU A 127 -2.86 0.48 4.68
C LEU A 127 -3.24 0.67 6.15
N VAL A 128 -2.39 0.19 7.07
CA VAL A 128 -2.57 0.37 8.51
C VAL A 128 -2.07 1.73 9.02
N GLY A 129 -1.52 2.57 8.14
CA GLY A 129 -1.20 3.97 8.43
C GLY A 129 0.25 4.24 8.79
N ASP A 130 1.16 3.30 8.56
CA ASP A 130 2.59 3.57 8.73
C ASP A 130 3.08 4.61 7.71
N SER A 131 4.03 5.43 8.15
CA SER A 131 4.76 6.33 7.26
C SER A 131 6.00 5.64 6.70
N VAL A 132 6.56 6.20 5.62
CA VAL A 132 7.84 5.71 5.08
C VAL A 132 8.94 5.68 6.15
N ASP A 133 8.93 6.62 7.10
CA ASP A 133 9.92 6.72 8.18
C ASP A 133 9.68 5.74 9.35
N THR A 134 8.64 4.91 9.31
CA THR A 134 8.39 3.91 10.36
C THR A 134 9.46 2.81 10.29
N ASP A 135 10.09 2.46 11.41
CA ASP A 135 11.18 1.46 11.47
C ASP A 135 10.87 0.18 10.67
N ARG A 136 9.69 -0.42 10.90
CA ARG A 136 9.29 -1.64 10.18
C ARG A 136 9.13 -1.48 8.67
N VAL A 137 8.87 -0.27 8.18
CA VAL A 137 8.84 0.06 6.75
C VAL A 137 10.26 0.16 6.21
N GLN A 138 11.16 0.82 6.94
CA GLN A 138 12.58 0.90 6.58
C GLN A 138 13.22 -0.49 6.54
N ASP A 139 12.97 -1.33 7.55
CA ASP A 139 13.49 -2.71 7.60
C ASP A 139 13.05 -3.54 6.35
N ALA A 140 11.82 -3.32 5.87
CA ALA A 140 11.32 -3.98 4.66
C ALA A 140 11.95 -3.43 3.37
N ILE A 141 12.28 -2.13 3.32
CA ILE A 141 13.03 -1.52 2.21
C ILE A 141 14.46 -2.08 2.19
N ASP A 142 15.14 -2.09 3.34
CA ASP A 142 16.49 -2.63 3.51
C ASP A 142 16.59 -4.09 3.08
N TYR A 143 15.54 -4.89 3.34
CA TYR A 143 15.46 -6.25 2.81
C TYR A 143 15.45 -6.29 1.28
N ILE A 144 14.60 -5.47 0.63
CA ILE A 144 14.50 -5.44 -0.83
C ILE A 144 15.81 -4.98 -1.45
N GLU A 145 16.47 -3.98 -0.87
CA GLU A 145 17.77 -3.46 -1.29
C GLU A 145 18.87 -4.53 -1.22
N ARG A 146 19.00 -5.20 -0.07
CA ARG A 146 19.99 -6.28 0.12
C ARG A 146 19.81 -7.44 -0.85
N HIS A 147 18.56 -7.77 -1.20
CA HIS A 147 18.22 -8.87 -2.09
C HIS A 147 17.95 -8.44 -3.55
N TRP A 148 18.21 -7.18 -3.90
CA TRP A 148 17.86 -6.63 -5.22
C TRP A 148 18.44 -7.43 -6.39
N THR A 149 19.68 -7.88 -6.24
CA THR A 149 20.43 -8.58 -7.30
C THR A 149 20.37 -10.11 -7.20
N ASP A 150 19.60 -10.63 -6.23
CA ASP A 150 19.50 -12.06 -6.03
C ASP A 150 18.82 -12.75 -7.22
N SER A 151 19.33 -13.93 -7.56
CA SER A 151 18.73 -14.75 -8.60
C SER A 151 17.39 -15.34 -8.14
N VAL A 152 16.41 -15.39 -9.03
CA VAL A 152 15.18 -16.15 -8.82
C VAL A 152 15.44 -17.62 -9.15
N ALA A 153 16.15 -18.34 -8.29
CA ALA A 153 16.45 -19.76 -8.47
C ALA A 153 15.20 -20.62 -8.22
N GLY A 154 14.30 -20.65 -9.21
CA GLY A 154 13.03 -21.37 -9.13
C GLY A 154 11.98 -20.62 -8.29
N ILE A 155 10.90 -21.33 -7.91
CA ILE A 155 9.76 -20.74 -7.22
C ILE A 155 10.08 -20.23 -5.81
N TYR A 156 11.27 -20.52 -5.25
CA TYR A 156 11.64 -20.13 -3.88
C TYR A 156 12.68 -19.01 -3.84
N GLY A 157 12.97 -18.37 -4.97
CA GLY A 157 13.93 -17.27 -5.05
C GLY A 157 13.54 -16.08 -4.17
N THR A 158 14.58 -15.37 -3.70
CA THR A 158 14.51 -14.15 -2.89
C THR A 158 14.28 -12.91 -3.75
N GLY A 159 14.90 -12.85 -4.93
CA GLY A 159 14.86 -11.72 -5.85
C GLY A 159 13.58 -11.56 -6.69
N TRP A 160 13.58 -10.57 -7.59
CA TRP A 160 12.43 -10.19 -8.43
C TRP A 160 12.57 -10.54 -9.92
N MET A 161 13.79 -10.75 -10.42
CA MET A 161 14.06 -10.91 -11.86
C MET A 161 13.40 -12.16 -12.45
N ASN A 162 12.63 -12.01 -13.53
CA ASN A 162 11.76 -13.07 -14.10
C ASN A 162 10.67 -13.57 -13.14
N HIS A 163 10.28 -12.75 -12.16
CA HIS A 163 9.17 -13.03 -11.23
C HIS A 163 8.17 -11.86 -11.23
N ARG A 164 7.27 -11.83 -12.21
CA ARG A 164 6.39 -10.66 -12.47
C ARG A 164 5.40 -10.38 -11.35
N GLN A 165 5.02 -11.41 -10.61
CA GLN A 165 4.23 -11.22 -9.39
C GLN A 165 5.02 -10.44 -8.33
N ALA A 166 6.33 -10.69 -8.20
CA ALA A 166 7.17 -10.00 -7.23
C ALA A 166 7.41 -8.55 -7.67
N MET A 167 7.68 -8.33 -8.96
CA MET A 167 7.74 -6.99 -9.55
C MET A 167 6.46 -6.21 -9.28
N PHE A 168 5.31 -6.85 -9.46
CA PHE A 168 4.01 -6.25 -9.22
C PHE A 168 3.81 -5.87 -7.74
N THR A 169 4.03 -6.78 -6.80
CA THR A 169 3.80 -6.48 -5.37
C THR A 169 4.82 -5.50 -4.82
N MET A 170 6.10 -5.62 -5.22
CA MET A 170 7.15 -4.65 -4.90
C MET A 170 6.83 -3.26 -5.43
N MET A 171 6.37 -3.15 -6.69
CA MET A 171 5.91 -1.89 -7.24
C MET A 171 4.79 -1.29 -6.39
N LYS A 172 3.76 -2.06 -6.00
CA LYS A 172 2.70 -1.52 -5.12
C LYS A 172 3.26 -0.95 -3.82
N GLY A 173 4.18 -1.68 -3.19
CA GLY A 173 4.84 -1.28 -1.94
C GLY A 173 5.66 0.01 -2.08
N PHE A 174 6.45 0.15 -3.14
CA PHE A 174 7.23 1.37 -3.37
C PHE A 174 6.37 2.55 -3.78
N GLU A 175 5.41 2.34 -4.68
CA GLU A 175 4.54 3.42 -5.17
C GLU A 175 3.66 4.01 -4.08
N VAL A 176 3.16 3.19 -3.14
CA VAL A 176 2.29 3.71 -2.06
C VAL A 176 3.03 4.66 -1.12
N TYR A 177 4.34 4.51 -0.98
CA TYR A 177 5.22 5.42 -0.24
C TYR A 177 5.86 6.51 -1.10
N GLY A 178 5.71 6.48 -2.43
CA GLY A 178 6.38 7.41 -3.34
C GLY A 178 7.90 7.23 -3.38
N ILE A 179 8.37 6.00 -3.18
CA ILE A 179 9.80 5.65 -3.27
C ILE A 179 10.18 5.61 -4.75
N GLU A 180 11.09 6.49 -5.17
CA GLU A 180 11.58 6.55 -6.56
C GLU A 180 13.00 5.99 -6.71
N LEU A 181 13.81 6.06 -5.64
CA LEU A 181 15.20 5.64 -5.61
C LEU A 181 15.42 4.73 -4.40
N ILE A 182 16.32 3.77 -4.55
CA ILE A 182 16.76 2.84 -3.50
C ILE A 182 18.29 2.84 -3.40
N ASP A 183 18.82 2.47 -2.24
CA ASP A 183 20.25 2.30 -1.99
C ASP A 183 20.65 0.85 -2.32
N LEU A 184 21.55 0.66 -3.28
CA LEU A 184 22.03 -0.67 -3.70
C LEU A 184 23.51 -0.90 -3.37
N ASP A 185 24.21 0.08 -2.83
CA ASP A 185 25.62 -0.03 -2.47
C ASP A 185 25.90 0.19 -0.97
N ASN A 186 24.84 0.37 -0.19
CA ASN A 186 24.81 0.42 1.27
C ASN A 186 25.65 1.61 1.79
N ASP A 187 25.48 2.77 1.17
CA ASP A 187 26.11 4.03 1.56
C ASP A 187 25.15 5.04 2.21
N ASP A 188 23.91 4.62 2.46
CA ASP A 188 22.77 5.36 3.00
C ASP A 188 22.25 6.47 2.06
N VAL A 189 22.55 6.37 0.74
CA VAL A 189 22.08 7.32 -0.28
C VAL A 189 21.26 6.59 -1.36
N PRO A 190 19.93 6.79 -1.38
CA PRO A 190 19.09 6.23 -2.44
C PRO A 190 19.34 6.92 -3.79
N GLU A 191 19.76 6.13 -4.78
CA GLU A 191 20.22 6.64 -6.08
C GLU A 191 19.98 5.71 -7.27
N ALA A 192 19.67 4.45 -7.01
CA ALA A 192 19.25 3.52 -8.03
C ALA A 192 17.76 3.71 -8.34
N ASP A 193 17.44 4.05 -9.59
CA ASP A 193 16.06 4.11 -10.08
C ASP A 193 15.53 2.68 -10.30
N TRP A 194 14.90 2.15 -9.25
CA TRP A 194 14.38 0.79 -9.21
C TRP A 194 13.37 0.54 -10.35
N PHE A 195 12.57 1.55 -10.70
CA PHE A 195 11.52 1.40 -11.70
C PHE A 195 12.10 1.30 -13.09
N VAL A 196 13.14 2.08 -13.41
CA VAL A 196 13.86 1.97 -14.69
C VAL A 196 14.44 0.57 -14.86
N GLU A 197 15.03 -0.02 -13.82
CA GLU A 197 15.58 -1.38 -13.90
C GLU A 197 14.49 -2.44 -14.13
N VAL A 198 13.40 -2.39 -13.34
CA VAL A 198 12.27 -3.32 -13.45
C VAL A 198 11.58 -3.18 -14.80
N ALA A 199 11.27 -1.96 -15.24
CA ALA A 199 10.63 -1.69 -16.52
C ALA A 199 11.51 -2.14 -17.70
N THR A 200 12.82 -1.88 -17.63
CA THR A 200 13.77 -2.36 -18.64
C THR A 200 13.75 -3.88 -18.73
N HIS A 201 13.83 -4.57 -17.59
CA HIS A 201 13.77 -6.03 -17.57
C HIS A 201 12.44 -6.59 -18.12
N LEU A 202 11.31 -5.95 -17.81
CA LEU A 202 10.01 -6.33 -18.38
C LEU A 202 10.00 -6.17 -19.91
N ILE A 203 10.47 -5.04 -20.43
CA ILE A 203 10.54 -4.79 -21.88
C ILE A 203 11.46 -5.81 -22.58
N ASP A 204 12.64 -6.08 -22.01
CA ASP A 204 13.63 -7.00 -22.57
C ASP A 204 13.17 -8.46 -22.55
N THR A 205 12.20 -8.81 -21.70
CA THR A 205 11.67 -10.17 -21.55
C THR A 205 10.26 -10.36 -22.11
N GLN A 206 9.71 -9.37 -22.82
CA GLN A 206 8.44 -9.48 -23.52
C GLN A 206 8.58 -10.37 -24.76
N ASN A 207 7.62 -11.27 -24.99
CA ASN A 207 7.59 -12.06 -26.23
C ASN A 207 7.21 -11.16 -27.43
N GLU A 208 7.59 -11.56 -28.64
CA GLU A 208 7.30 -10.79 -29.87
C GLU A 208 5.80 -10.56 -30.12
N ASP A 209 4.93 -11.42 -29.59
CA ASP A 209 3.47 -11.36 -29.67
C ASP A 209 2.82 -10.56 -28.53
N GLY A 210 3.64 -9.90 -27.69
CA GLY A 210 3.21 -8.87 -26.74
C GLY A 210 2.79 -9.37 -25.36
N TYR A 211 2.80 -10.69 -25.11
CA TYR A 211 2.58 -11.25 -23.78
C TYR A 211 3.90 -11.64 -23.11
N TRP A 212 3.85 -12.01 -21.84
CA TRP A 212 5.02 -12.46 -21.09
C TRP A 212 4.98 -13.97 -20.79
N PRO A 213 6.14 -14.64 -20.73
CA PRO A 213 6.22 -16.05 -20.37
C PRO A 213 5.53 -16.37 -19.03
N TRP A 214 5.17 -17.64 -18.83
CA TRP A 214 4.64 -18.10 -17.56
C TRP A 214 5.59 -17.77 -16.39
N ASP A 215 5.00 -17.53 -15.22
CA ASP A 215 5.71 -17.22 -13.97
C ASP A 215 5.39 -18.29 -12.92
N ALA A 216 6.18 -18.33 -11.84
CA ALA A 216 5.78 -19.11 -10.67
C ALA A 216 4.36 -18.69 -10.23
N TRP A 217 3.49 -19.68 -10.01
CA TRP A 217 2.09 -19.50 -9.59
C TRP A 217 1.18 -18.67 -10.52
N GLY A 218 1.62 -18.38 -11.75
CA GLY A 218 0.85 -17.64 -12.74
C GLY A 218 1.03 -18.18 -14.16
N ASN A 219 -0.08 -18.36 -14.88
CA ASN A 219 0.00 -18.59 -16.32
C ASN A 219 0.37 -17.29 -17.07
N GLU A 220 0.50 -17.37 -18.38
CA GLU A 220 0.87 -16.25 -19.27
C GLU A 220 -0.10 -15.07 -19.16
N ILE A 221 -1.38 -15.33 -18.86
CA ILE A 221 -2.39 -14.27 -18.67
C ILE A 221 -2.09 -13.49 -17.39
N LEU A 222 -1.86 -14.17 -16.26
CA LEU A 222 -1.52 -13.53 -15.00
C LEU A 222 -0.17 -12.82 -15.07
N SER A 223 0.84 -13.48 -15.64
CA SER A 223 2.16 -12.91 -15.91
C SER A 223 2.06 -11.61 -16.71
N THR A 224 1.28 -11.62 -17.80
CA THR A 224 1.06 -10.43 -18.62
C THR A 224 0.33 -9.33 -17.86
N ALA A 225 -0.70 -9.68 -17.07
CA ALA A 225 -1.41 -8.71 -16.25
C ALA A 225 -0.49 -8.04 -15.22
N TRP A 226 0.36 -8.81 -14.54
CA TRP A 226 1.33 -8.26 -13.59
C TRP A 226 2.38 -7.38 -14.26
N ALA A 227 2.91 -7.78 -15.43
CA ALA A 227 3.83 -6.94 -16.21
C ALA A 227 3.20 -5.59 -16.58
N LEU A 228 1.99 -5.61 -17.14
CA LEU A 228 1.29 -4.40 -17.57
C LEU A 228 0.98 -3.49 -16.38
N LEU A 229 0.44 -4.04 -15.29
CA LEU A 229 0.13 -3.25 -14.08
C LEU A 229 1.39 -2.67 -13.42
N THR A 230 2.53 -3.36 -13.54
CA THR A 230 3.83 -2.84 -13.10
C THR A 230 4.27 -1.68 -13.98
N LEU A 231 4.26 -1.84 -15.30
CA LEU A 231 4.64 -0.78 -16.24
C LEU A 231 3.74 0.46 -16.16
N GLU A 232 2.47 0.27 -15.80
CA GLU A 232 1.51 1.35 -15.57
C GLU A 232 1.70 2.06 -14.22
N ARG A 233 2.59 1.56 -13.34
CA ARG A 233 2.70 2.00 -11.94
C ARG A 233 1.32 2.03 -11.26
N ALA A 234 0.48 1.04 -11.57
CA ALA A 234 -0.91 1.06 -11.16
C ALA A 234 -0.97 0.84 -9.65
N VAL A 235 -1.14 1.88 -8.84
CA VAL A 235 -1.44 1.75 -7.40
C VAL A 235 -2.47 2.81 -7.04
N PRO A 236 -3.45 2.52 -6.18
CA PRO A 236 -4.32 3.55 -5.68
C PRO A 236 -3.57 4.29 -4.56
N LYS A 237 -3.71 5.61 -4.51
CA LYS A 237 -3.20 6.38 -3.38
C LYS A 237 -4.02 6.03 -2.15
N ILE A 238 -3.34 5.75 -1.05
CA ILE A 238 -3.99 5.58 0.25
C ILE A 238 -4.17 6.98 0.83
N GLU A 239 -5.43 7.40 0.96
CA GLU A 239 -5.77 8.69 1.56
C GLU A 239 -6.14 8.47 3.02
N ILE A 240 -5.51 9.22 3.93
CA ILE A 240 -5.87 9.24 5.34
C ILE A 240 -7.00 10.27 5.52
N PRO A 241 -8.20 9.87 5.97
CA PRO A 241 -9.25 10.82 6.26
C PRO A 241 -8.84 11.68 7.46
N VAL A 242 -8.78 12.99 7.25
CA VAL A 242 -8.44 13.96 8.31
C VAL A 242 -9.63 14.84 8.61
N PHE A 243 -9.79 15.21 9.89
CA PHE A 243 -10.83 16.15 10.28
C PHE A 243 -10.40 17.57 9.94
N VAL A 244 -11.27 18.31 9.26
CA VAL A 244 -11.03 19.70 8.86
C VAL A 244 -12.13 20.60 9.41
N ASP A 245 -11.74 21.68 10.10
CA ASP A 245 -12.64 22.73 10.59
C ASP A 245 -12.40 24.03 9.80
N ILE A 246 -13.45 24.52 9.13
CA ILE A 246 -13.41 25.80 8.42
C ILE A 246 -13.94 26.87 9.35
N LYS A 247 -13.06 27.83 9.69
CA LYS A 247 -13.24 28.79 10.79
C LYS A 247 -13.40 28.06 12.13
N PRO A 248 -12.27 27.61 12.71
CA PRO A 248 -12.24 26.89 13.97
C PRO A 248 -13.14 27.49 15.04
N GLY A 249 -13.96 26.64 15.66
CA GLY A 249 -14.92 27.03 16.70
C GLY A 249 -16.27 27.58 16.18
N SER A 250 -16.51 27.52 14.87
CA SER A 250 -17.83 27.82 14.29
C SER A 250 -18.51 26.56 13.76
N CYS A 251 -19.80 26.41 14.03
CA CYS A 251 -20.60 25.30 13.51
C CYS A 251 -21.90 25.85 12.91
N PRO A 252 -22.21 25.55 11.62
CA PRO A 252 -21.45 24.69 10.69
C PRO A 252 -20.20 25.38 10.11
N ASN A 253 -19.27 24.60 9.50
CA ASN A 253 -18.09 25.03 8.73
C ASN A 253 -18.46 26.02 7.60
N PRO A 254 -18.43 27.35 7.80
CA PRO A 254 -19.14 28.27 6.93
C PRO A 254 -18.20 28.86 5.87
N LEU A 255 -18.39 28.46 4.61
CA LEU A 255 -17.66 28.97 3.46
C LEU A 255 -18.40 30.13 2.77
N ASN A 256 -17.77 31.30 2.68
CA ASN A 256 -18.32 32.46 1.96
C ASN A 256 -17.46 32.81 0.73
N LEU A 257 -17.89 32.35 -0.43
CA LEU A 257 -17.21 32.55 -1.72
C LEU A 257 -17.12 34.02 -2.18
N LYS A 258 -17.89 34.93 -1.58
CA LYS A 258 -17.83 36.38 -1.88
C LYS A 258 -16.82 37.11 -1.03
N SER A 259 -16.36 36.50 0.06
CA SER A 259 -15.33 37.08 0.90
C SER A 259 -13.99 37.07 0.17
N LYS A 260 -13.28 38.20 0.20
CA LYS A 260 -11.91 38.32 -0.33
C LYS A 260 -10.84 38.31 0.78
N GLY A 261 -11.24 37.93 1.99
CA GLY A 261 -10.36 37.83 3.14
C GLY A 261 -9.66 36.47 3.24
N VAL A 262 -8.83 36.31 4.26
CA VAL A 262 -8.20 35.02 4.60
C VAL A 262 -9.25 34.10 5.23
N LEU A 263 -9.30 32.85 4.77
CA LEU A 263 -10.13 31.79 5.34
C LEU A 263 -9.29 30.98 6.33
N PRO A 264 -9.56 31.06 7.65
CA PRO A 264 -8.92 30.18 8.60
C PRO A 264 -9.47 28.76 8.48
N ILE A 265 -8.57 27.78 8.50
CA ILE A 265 -8.87 26.34 8.43
C ILE A 265 -7.95 25.67 9.44
N ALA A 266 -8.48 24.70 10.20
CA ALA A 266 -7.69 23.80 11.02
C ALA A 266 -7.77 22.37 10.47
N ILE A 267 -6.65 21.68 10.47
CA ILE A 267 -6.57 20.22 10.37
C ILE A 267 -6.47 19.73 11.81
N LEU A 268 -7.37 18.86 12.24
CA LEU A 268 -7.42 18.40 13.63
C LEU A 268 -6.62 17.11 13.76
N GLY A 269 -5.70 17.10 14.73
CA GLY A 269 -5.01 15.88 15.14
C GLY A 269 -5.96 14.92 15.85
N THR A 270 -5.63 13.64 15.79
CA THR A 270 -6.28 12.58 16.57
C THR A 270 -5.20 11.80 17.33
N GLU A 271 -5.61 10.79 18.11
CA GLU A 271 -4.64 9.86 18.72
C GLU A 271 -3.75 9.19 17.67
N ASP A 272 -4.32 8.92 16.49
CA ASP A 272 -3.66 8.23 15.38
C ASP A 272 -3.17 9.18 14.26
N PHE A 273 -3.36 10.49 14.40
CA PHE A 273 -2.98 11.48 13.40
C PHE A 273 -2.23 12.66 14.01
N ASP A 274 -0.91 12.59 13.95
CA ASP A 274 0.00 13.65 14.40
C ASP A 274 0.16 14.74 13.33
N VAL A 275 -0.59 15.84 13.49
CA VAL A 275 -0.53 17.00 12.59
C VAL A 275 0.83 17.69 12.55
N THR A 276 1.73 17.44 13.50
CA THR A 276 3.06 18.06 13.52
C THR A 276 4.02 17.47 12.48
N LYS A 277 3.69 16.29 11.95
CA LYS A 277 4.41 15.63 10.86
C LYS A 277 4.05 16.17 9.47
N ILE A 278 3.00 16.98 9.36
CA ILE A 278 2.58 17.57 8.09
C ILE A 278 3.56 18.67 7.70
N ASP A 279 4.12 18.63 6.49
CA ASP A 279 4.77 19.81 5.89
C ASP A 279 3.70 20.78 5.38
N PRO A 280 3.49 21.96 6.02
CA PRO A 280 2.44 22.87 5.62
C PRO A 280 2.63 23.48 4.23
N ALA A 281 3.85 23.43 3.67
CA ALA A 281 4.14 23.91 2.32
C ALA A 281 3.53 23.02 1.23
N THR A 282 3.26 21.76 1.56
CA THR A 282 2.66 20.77 0.64
C THR A 282 1.13 20.84 0.61
N LEU A 283 0.51 21.52 1.58
CA LEU A 283 -0.94 21.58 1.68
C LEU A 283 -1.55 22.40 0.54
N ILE A 284 -2.62 21.85 -0.03
CA ILE A 284 -3.43 22.52 -1.05
C ILE A 284 -4.91 22.32 -0.69
N LEU A 285 -5.64 23.42 -0.51
CA LEU A 285 -7.08 23.37 -0.38
C LEU A 285 -7.72 23.32 -1.78
N VAL A 286 -8.47 22.24 -2.02
CA VAL A 286 -9.25 22.05 -3.25
C VAL A 286 -10.74 21.95 -2.95
N ARG A 287 -11.56 22.05 -3.99
CA ARG A 287 -12.97 21.66 -3.93
C ARG A 287 -13.12 20.44 -4.80
N GLU A 288 -13.83 19.43 -4.31
CA GLU A 288 -14.16 18.23 -5.08
C GLU A 288 -14.72 18.58 -6.48
N GLY A 289 -14.10 18.02 -7.52
CA GLY A 289 -14.38 18.29 -8.94
C GLY A 289 -13.73 19.56 -9.50
N TYR A 290 -12.91 20.25 -8.70
CA TYR A 290 -12.18 21.48 -9.01
C TYR A 290 -10.83 21.51 -8.27
N GLU A 291 -9.96 20.58 -8.63
CA GLU A 291 -8.67 20.36 -8.00
C GLU A 291 -7.63 21.42 -8.43
N GLU A 292 -7.77 21.98 -9.63
CA GLU A 292 -6.80 22.91 -10.20
C GLU A 292 -7.41 24.25 -10.67
N PRO A 293 -6.83 25.41 -10.30
CA PRO A 293 -5.73 25.58 -9.35
C PRO A 293 -6.24 25.51 -7.90
N GLY A 294 -5.62 24.69 -7.07
CA GLY A 294 -5.86 24.68 -5.64
C GLY A 294 -5.30 25.91 -4.91
N VAL A 295 -5.56 26.03 -3.61
CA VAL A 295 -5.16 27.17 -2.77
C VAL A 295 -4.16 26.76 -1.70
N SER A 296 -2.92 27.23 -1.79
CA SER A 296 -1.90 26.99 -0.76
C SER A 296 -2.09 27.86 0.49
N PRO A 297 -1.67 27.39 1.68
CA PRO A 297 -1.68 28.19 2.91
C PRO A 297 -0.86 29.48 2.77
N LEU A 298 -1.41 30.58 3.30
CA LEU A 298 -0.69 31.86 3.39
C LEU A 298 0.16 31.96 4.66
N ARG A 299 -0.27 31.30 5.74
CA ARG A 299 0.34 31.25 7.07
C ARG A 299 -0.26 30.09 7.84
N TRP A 300 0.49 29.55 8.78
CA TRP A 300 0.07 28.43 9.63
C TRP A 300 0.62 28.60 11.05
N ALA A 301 -0.01 27.92 11.99
CA ALA A 301 0.40 27.79 13.39
C ALA A 301 -0.18 26.48 13.95
N TYR A 302 0.44 25.95 15.00
CA TYR A 302 -0.12 24.87 15.82
C TYR A 302 -0.88 25.49 17.00
N GLU A 303 -2.06 24.94 17.32
CA GLU A 303 -2.93 25.37 18.41
C GLU A 303 -3.53 24.14 19.11
N ASP A 304 -3.72 24.22 20.43
CA ASP A 304 -4.40 23.22 21.28
C ASP A 304 -5.85 23.63 21.59
#